data_AF-A0A168PIR5-F1
#
_entry.id   AF-A0A168PIR5-F1
#
_cell.length_a   1.000
_cell.length_b   1.000
_cell.length_c   1.000
_cell.angle_alpha   90.00
_cell.angle_beta   90.00
_cell.angle_gamma   90.00
#
_symmetry.space_group_name_H-M   'P 1'
#
loop_
_entity.id
_entity.type
_entity.pdbx_description
1 polymer ?
#
loop_
_entity_poly.entity_id
_entity_poly.type
_entity_poly.pdbx_seq_one_letter_code
_entity_poly.pdbx_strand_id
1 'polypeptide(L)'
;MKVIISNNAKKHMKVHETDFVVNWKELLKKCEIEGKFDSLNKSFEIVKIEFEYNIGYCKCIQTKPEDEIVFAKRTGREIYSRLVKNRRAELVKSIVFILNKNRNNDEEYFLITAFPASQSFKEPEDLNIKSKNELKECLQFWKGHALIYDENIIDIDSIKDYCPYKNLYIAVA
;
A
#
# COMPACT_ATOMS: atom_id res chain seq x y z
N MET A 1 19.00 -4.77 12.90
CA MET A 1 18.93 -4.27 11.50
C MET A 1 18.58 -2.77 11.51
N LYS A 2 19.24 -1.94 10.70
CA LYS A 2 19.00 -0.47 10.67
C LYS A 2 18.24 -0.04 9.42
N VAL A 3 17.28 0.87 9.55
CA VAL A 3 16.50 1.43 8.44
C VAL A 3 16.89 2.88 8.18
N ILE A 4 17.43 3.14 6.99
CA ILE A 4 17.87 4.45 6.53
C ILE A 4 16.72 5.20 5.86
N ILE A 5 16.44 6.41 6.35
CA ILE A 5 15.44 7.30 5.78
C ILE A 5 16.12 8.32 4.85
N SER A 6 16.09 8.05 3.54
CA SER A 6 16.61 8.98 2.53
C SER A 6 15.77 10.25 2.41
N ASN A 7 16.32 11.30 1.79
CA ASN A 7 15.56 12.53 1.50
C ASN A 7 14.36 12.27 0.56
N ASN A 8 14.50 11.31 -0.36
CA ASN A 8 13.41 10.91 -1.25
C ASN A 8 12.28 10.22 -0.47
N ALA A 9 12.64 9.32 0.46
CA ALA A 9 11.67 8.70 1.36
C ALA A 9 10.94 9.75 2.21
N LYS A 10 11.66 10.73 2.79
CA LYS A 10 11.04 11.82 3.55
C LYS A 10 10.04 12.62 2.71
N LYS A 11 10.38 12.95 1.45
CA LYS A 11 9.47 13.67 0.53
C LYS A 11 8.25 12.82 0.21
N HIS A 12 8.44 11.55 -0.09
CA HIS A 12 7.36 10.62 -0.39
C HIS A 12 6.42 10.45 0.81
N MET A 13 6.96 10.31 2.02
CA MET A 13 6.17 10.15 3.25
C MET A 13 5.29 11.35 3.60
N LYS A 14 5.51 12.55 3.03
CA LYS A 14 4.65 13.71 3.29
C LYS A 14 3.20 13.47 2.89
N VAL A 15 2.94 12.70 1.83
CA VAL A 15 1.57 12.41 1.38
C VAL A 15 0.83 11.45 2.31
N HIS A 16 1.58 10.71 3.14
CA HIS A 16 1.06 9.76 4.12
C HIS A 16 1.00 10.33 5.53
N GLU A 17 1.57 11.51 5.78
CA GLU A 17 1.72 12.05 7.13
C GLU A 17 0.36 12.24 7.83
N THR A 18 -0.67 12.62 7.07
CA THR A 18 -2.05 12.77 7.57
C THR A 18 -2.79 11.44 7.75
N ASP A 19 -2.25 10.33 7.24
CA ASP A 19 -2.81 9.00 7.47
C ASP A 19 -2.46 8.51 8.89
N PHE A 20 -1.39 9.02 9.51
CA PHE A 20 -0.92 8.58 10.81
C PHE A 20 -1.55 9.35 11.97
N VAL A 21 -1.97 8.62 13.01
CA VAL A 21 -2.32 9.18 14.32
C VAL A 21 -1.08 9.23 15.22
N VAL A 22 -0.20 8.24 15.09
CA VAL A 22 1.09 8.16 15.79
C VAL A 22 2.21 8.41 14.80
N ASN A 23 3.21 9.23 15.18
CA ASN A 23 4.28 9.62 14.27
C ASN A 23 5.00 8.40 13.67
N TRP A 24 5.02 8.29 12.35
CA TRP A 24 5.59 7.12 11.66
C TRP A 24 7.09 6.91 11.93
N LYS A 25 7.85 7.98 12.24
CA LYS A 25 9.27 7.87 12.61
C LYS A 25 9.44 7.26 13.99
N GLU A 26 8.54 7.58 14.92
CA GLU A 26 8.52 6.98 16.26
C GLU A 26 8.17 5.50 16.18
N LEU A 27 7.18 5.15 15.35
CA LEU A 27 6.82 3.75 15.07
C LEU A 27 8.01 2.99 14.47
N LEU A 28 8.67 3.56 13.44
CA LEU A 28 9.85 2.93 12.83
C LEU A 28 10.95 2.69 13.87
N LYS A 29 11.29 3.72 14.66
CA LYS A 29 12.32 3.62 15.71
C LYS A 29 11.97 2.56 16.76
N LYS A 30 10.70 2.48 17.16
CA LYS A 30 10.21 1.43 18.07
C LYS A 30 10.41 0.04 17.46
N CYS A 31 10.07 -0.15 16.19
CA CYS A 31 10.29 -1.41 15.48
C CYS A 31 11.78 -1.80 15.38
N GLU A 32 12.67 -0.82 15.17
CA GLU A 32 14.12 -1.06 15.18
C GLU A 32 14.62 -1.52 16.55
N ILE A 33 14.21 -0.84 17.64
CA ILE A 33 14.61 -1.18 19.01
C ILE A 33 14.10 -2.57 19.41
N GLU A 34 12.88 -2.92 18.98
CA GLU A 34 12.27 -4.23 19.26
C GLU A 34 12.75 -5.36 18.33
N GLY A 35 13.73 -5.09 17.46
CA GLY A 35 14.30 -6.11 16.56
C GLY A 35 13.31 -6.64 15.51
N LYS A 36 12.25 -5.89 15.19
CA LYS A 36 11.19 -6.35 14.25
C LYS A 36 11.70 -6.56 12.82
N PHE A 37 12.90 -6.05 12.50
CA PHE A 37 13.53 -6.13 11.18
C PHE A 37 14.73 -7.08 11.14
N ASP A 38 15.05 -7.79 12.23
CA ASP A 38 16.28 -8.58 12.32
C ASP A 38 16.26 -9.85 11.45
N SER A 39 15.07 -10.33 11.07
CA SER A 39 14.92 -11.50 10.19
C SER A 39 14.90 -11.16 8.69
N LEU A 40 14.98 -9.88 8.32
CA LEU A 40 14.92 -9.45 6.92
C LEU A 40 16.19 -9.82 6.16
N ASN A 41 16.04 -10.41 4.98
CA ASN A 41 17.20 -10.85 4.19
C ASN A 41 17.07 -10.66 2.66
N LYS A 42 15.87 -10.32 2.15
CA LYS A 42 15.65 -10.14 0.72
C LYS A 42 16.06 -8.75 0.26
N SER A 43 16.34 -8.62 -1.03
CA SER A 43 16.62 -7.31 -1.63
C SER A 43 15.44 -6.33 -1.49
N PHE A 44 14.21 -6.83 -1.46
CA PHE A 44 13.00 -6.05 -1.32
C PHE A 44 12.05 -6.76 -0.35
N GLU A 45 11.60 -6.04 0.67
CA GLU A 45 10.76 -6.58 1.74
C GLU A 45 9.52 -5.70 1.92
N ILE A 46 8.36 -6.37 2.05
CA ILE A 46 7.11 -5.75 2.48
C ILE A 46 6.80 -6.33 3.86
N VAL A 47 6.95 -5.51 4.90
CA VAL A 47 6.88 -5.95 6.29
C VAL A 47 5.64 -5.34 6.93
N LYS A 48 4.74 -6.18 7.41
CA LYS A 48 3.61 -5.76 8.22
C LYS A 48 3.95 -5.91 9.70
N ILE A 49 3.73 -4.87 10.47
CA ILE A 49 3.89 -4.88 11.93
C ILE A 49 2.59 -4.43 12.58
N GLU A 50 2.14 -5.17 13.58
CA GLU A 50 0.95 -4.90 14.36
C GLU A 50 1.32 -4.36 15.75
N PHE A 51 0.54 -3.39 16.22
CA PHE A 51 0.67 -2.74 17.52
C PHE A 51 -0.58 -3.00 18.37
N GLU A 52 -0.47 -2.77 19.68
CA GLU A 52 -1.60 -2.94 20.60
C GLU A 52 -2.62 -1.78 20.53
N TYR A 53 -2.21 -0.66 19.93
CA TYR A 53 -2.97 0.58 19.82
C TYR A 53 -3.13 1.00 18.35
N ASN A 54 -4.10 1.89 18.10
CA ASN A 54 -4.34 2.44 16.78
C ASN A 54 -3.21 3.38 16.36
N ILE A 55 -2.70 3.21 15.14
CA ILE A 55 -1.55 3.96 14.64
C ILE A 55 -1.89 4.91 13.49
N GLY A 56 -3.01 4.70 12.81
CA GLY A 56 -3.42 5.54 11.68
C GLY A 56 -4.62 4.99 10.92
N TYR A 57 -4.95 5.64 9.82
CA TYR A 57 -6.11 5.35 8.98
C TYR A 57 -5.69 4.67 7.69
N CYS A 58 -6.27 3.50 7.41
CA CYS A 58 -6.09 2.77 6.18
C CYS A 58 -7.09 3.25 5.12
N LYS A 59 -6.56 3.78 4.01
CA LYS A 59 -7.35 4.21 2.85
C LYS A 59 -7.69 3.09 1.87
N CYS A 60 -7.11 1.90 2.03
CA CYS A 60 -7.47 0.70 1.28
C CYS A 60 -8.37 -0.18 2.15
N ILE A 61 -9.67 -0.19 1.87
CA ILE A 61 -10.67 -0.79 2.76
C ILE A 61 -11.39 -1.95 2.08
N GLN A 62 -11.96 -2.82 2.89
CA GLN A 62 -12.83 -3.87 2.40
C GLN A 62 -14.15 -3.29 1.88
N THR A 63 -14.53 -3.72 0.67
CA THR A 63 -15.76 -3.30 0.00
C THR A 63 -16.89 -4.30 0.22
N LYS A 64 -18.12 -3.82 0.23
CA LYS A 64 -19.37 -4.56 0.37
C LYS A 64 -20.16 -4.52 -0.95
N PRO A 65 -21.14 -5.42 -1.15
CA PRO A 65 -21.95 -5.44 -2.37
C PRO A 65 -22.67 -4.12 -2.68
N GLU A 66 -23.06 -3.36 -1.65
CA GLU A 66 -23.76 -2.08 -1.76
C GLU A 66 -22.83 -0.87 -2.02
N ASP A 67 -21.52 -1.05 -1.99
CA ASP A 67 -20.58 0.05 -2.21
C ASP A 67 -20.59 0.52 -3.66
N GLU A 68 -20.58 1.84 -3.86
CA GLU A 68 -20.39 2.44 -5.17
C GLU A 68 -18.91 2.40 -5.55
N ILE A 69 -18.58 1.54 -6.52
CA ILE A 69 -17.23 1.34 -7.03
C ILE A 69 -17.05 2.08 -8.35
N VAL A 70 -15.95 2.81 -8.46
CA VAL A 70 -15.47 3.38 -9.72
C VAL A 70 -14.01 3.01 -9.95
N PHE A 71 -13.57 3.11 -11.18
CA PHE A 71 -12.18 2.93 -11.56
C PHE A 71 -11.68 4.22 -12.17
N ALA A 72 -10.53 4.71 -11.72
CA ALA A 72 -9.91 5.91 -12.27
C ALA A 72 -8.40 5.82 -12.17
N LYS A 73 -7.71 6.57 -13.01
CA LYS A 73 -6.27 6.80 -12.86
C LYS A 73 -6.05 7.79 -11.73
N ARG A 74 -5.06 7.50 -10.87
CA ARG A 74 -4.60 8.44 -9.85
C ARG A 74 -3.49 9.32 -10.42
N THR A 75 -3.36 10.55 -9.93
CA THR A 75 -2.32 11.49 -10.36
C THR A 75 -0.94 10.82 -10.31
N GLY A 76 -0.24 10.80 -11.46
CA GLY A 76 1.07 10.16 -11.58
C GLY A 76 1.05 8.63 -11.71
N ARG A 77 -0.11 8.01 -12.00
CA ARG A 77 -0.22 6.59 -12.35
C ARG A 77 -0.96 6.40 -13.67
N GLU A 78 -0.40 5.57 -14.54
CA GLU A 78 -0.99 5.24 -15.84
C GLU A 78 -1.99 4.08 -15.81
N ILE A 79 -2.13 3.44 -14.64
CA ILE A 79 -3.00 2.29 -14.43
C ILE A 79 -4.27 2.69 -13.68
N TYR A 80 -5.33 1.88 -13.82
CA TYR A 80 -6.59 2.12 -13.12
C TYR A 80 -6.55 1.58 -11.70
N SER A 81 -6.90 2.43 -10.74
CA SER A 81 -7.16 2.05 -9.37
C SER A 81 -8.64 1.70 -9.19
N ARG A 82 -8.96 0.69 -8.38
CA ARG A 82 -10.32 0.45 -7.89
C ARG A 82 -10.60 1.36 -6.71
N LEU A 83 -11.63 2.19 -6.81
CA LEU A 83 -11.98 3.21 -5.84
C LEU A 83 -13.40 3.00 -5.31
N VAL A 84 -13.63 3.35 -4.04
CA VAL A 84 -14.95 3.30 -3.41
C VAL A 84 -15.38 4.70 -2.96
N LYS A 85 -16.58 5.11 -3.38
CA LYS A 85 -17.17 6.40 -3.03
C LYS A 85 -17.90 6.33 -1.69
N ASN A 86 -18.07 7.49 -1.06
CA ASN A 86 -18.87 7.67 0.16
C ASN A 86 -18.45 6.77 1.34
N ARG A 87 -17.21 6.28 1.33
CA ARG A 87 -16.61 5.54 2.43
C ARG A 87 -15.51 6.38 3.09
N ARG A 88 -15.16 6.00 4.31
CA ARG A 88 -14.10 6.65 5.10
C ARG A 88 -12.99 5.65 5.37
N ALA A 89 -11.78 6.17 5.52
CA ALA A 89 -10.63 5.37 5.92
C ALA A 89 -10.87 4.74 7.29
N GLU A 90 -10.33 3.54 7.50
CA GLU A 90 -10.56 2.74 8.70
C GLU A 90 -9.37 2.86 9.65
N LEU A 91 -9.63 3.05 10.94
CA LEU A 91 -8.58 3.13 11.95
C LEU A 91 -7.95 1.74 12.14
N VAL A 92 -6.63 1.65 12.01
CA VAL A 92 -5.89 0.39 12.08
C VAL A 92 -4.78 0.43 13.12
N LYS A 93 -4.43 -0.76 13.61
CA LYS A 93 -3.31 -0.99 14.53
C LYS A 93 -2.05 -1.51 13.85
N SER A 94 -2.04 -1.58 12.53
CA SER A 94 -0.93 -2.13 11.75
C SER A 94 -0.37 -1.13 10.76
N ILE A 95 0.94 -1.23 10.55
CA ILE A 95 1.69 -0.47 9.56
C ILE A 95 2.32 -1.46 8.58
N VAL A 96 2.40 -1.04 7.32
CA VAL A 96 3.22 -1.71 6.32
C VAL A 96 4.44 -0.86 6.04
N PHE A 97 5.63 -1.46 6.13
CA PHE A 97 6.89 -0.89 5.66
C PHE A 97 7.28 -1.55 4.35
N ILE A 98 7.67 -0.74 3.36
CA ILE A 98 8.30 -1.22 2.13
C ILE A 98 9.76 -0.80 2.17
N LEU A 99 10.65 -1.79 2.12
CA LEU A 99 12.08 -1.65 2.37
C LEU A 99 12.89 -2.20 1.19
N ASN A 100 14.00 -1.56 0.89
CA ASN A 100 14.97 -2.02 -0.10
C ASN A 100 16.34 -2.19 0.56
N LYS A 101 16.96 -3.35 0.39
CA LYS A 101 18.24 -3.65 1.04
C LYS A 101 19.33 -2.72 0.54
N ASN A 102 20.17 -2.24 1.43
CA ASN A 102 21.34 -1.46 1.05
C ASN A 102 22.34 -2.39 0.36
N ARG A 103 22.66 -2.10 -0.91
CA ARG A 103 23.59 -2.91 -1.71
C ARG A 103 25.03 -2.89 -1.19
N ASN A 104 25.37 -1.89 -0.37
CA ASN A 104 26.72 -1.70 0.16
C ASN A 104 26.84 -2.17 1.62
N ASN A 105 25.73 -2.50 2.29
CA ASN A 105 25.73 -2.94 3.69
C ASN A 105 24.50 -3.83 3.95
N ASP A 106 24.75 -5.13 4.15
CA ASP A 106 23.68 -6.12 4.34
C ASP A 106 22.90 -5.97 5.66
N GLU A 107 23.40 -5.15 6.60
CA GLU A 107 22.74 -4.82 7.87
C GLU A 107 21.88 -3.54 7.80
N GLU A 108 21.72 -2.98 6.61
CA GLU A 108 20.94 -1.77 6.37
C GLU A 108 19.86 -1.96 5.30
N TYR A 109 18.70 -1.35 5.52
CA TYR A 109 17.66 -1.20 4.51
C TYR A 109 17.35 0.29 4.33
N PHE A 110 16.98 0.69 3.12
CA PHE A 110 16.37 1.98 2.86
C PHE A 110 14.86 1.88 2.97
N LEU A 111 14.24 2.80 3.69
CA LEU A 111 12.80 2.99 3.67
C LEU A 111 12.40 3.50 2.27
N ILE A 112 11.50 2.79 1.59
CA ILE A 112 10.83 3.31 0.39
C ILE A 112 9.60 4.09 0.80
N THR A 113 8.69 3.45 1.56
CA THR A 113 7.46 4.05 2.07
C THR A 113 6.95 3.29 3.29
N ALA A 114 6.08 3.92 4.07
CA ALA A 114 5.29 3.27 5.09
C ALA A 114 3.88 3.86 5.13
N PHE A 115 2.89 3.07 5.48
CA PHE A 115 1.51 3.54 5.61
C PHE A 115 0.70 2.65 6.55
N PRO A 116 -0.31 3.20 7.25
CA PRO A 116 -1.24 2.40 8.04
C PRO A 116 -2.04 1.49 7.12
N ALA A 117 -1.87 0.17 7.28
CA ALA A 117 -2.62 -0.81 6.53
C ALA A 117 -2.51 -2.20 7.15
N SER A 118 -3.55 -2.99 6.96
CA SER A 118 -3.57 -4.41 7.33
C SER A 118 -2.84 -5.29 6.32
N GLN A 119 -2.73 -4.86 5.06
CA GLN A 119 -2.11 -5.58 3.95
C GLN A 119 -1.62 -4.60 2.86
N SER A 120 -0.72 -5.04 1.98
CA SER A 120 -0.27 -4.29 0.80
C SER A 120 -0.18 -5.23 -0.39
N PHE A 121 -0.92 -4.91 -1.45
CA PHE A 121 -0.90 -5.62 -2.72
C PHE A 121 -0.59 -4.65 -3.86
N LYS A 122 0.13 -5.14 -4.87
CA LYS A 122 0.26 -4.43 -6.15
C LYS A 122 -1.11 -4.23 -6.76
N GLU A 123 -1.28 -3.19 -7.56
CA GLU A 123 -2.52 -2.98 -8.31
C GLU A 123 -2.58 -3.95 -9.51
N PRO A 124 -3.77 -4.32 -10.01
CA PRO A 124 -3.93 -5.38 -11.01
C PRO A 124 -3.11 -5.21 -12.29
N GLU A 125 -2.89 -3.97 -12.73
CA GLU A 125 -2.14 -3.64 -13.95
C GLU A 125 -0.66 -3.28 -13.68
N ASP A 126 -0.15 -3.52 -12.46
CA ASP A 126 1.25 -3.23 -12.11
C ASP A 126 2.22 -4.12 -12.91
N LEU A 127 3.09 -3.48 -13.69
CA LEU A 127 4.11 -4.13 -14.53
C LEU A 127 5.13 -4.98 -13.74
N ASN A 128 5.15 -4.83 -12.42
CA ASN A 128 6.02 -5.59 -11.53
C ASN A 128 5.38 -6.87 -10.99
N ILE A 129 4.16 -7.22 -11.38
CA ILE A 129 3.62 -8.57 -11.15
C ILE A 129 4.39 -9.55 -12.03
N LYS A 130 5.07 -10.53 -11.43
CA LYS A 130 6.03 -11.42 -12.11
C LYS A 130 5.51 -12.83 -12.37
N SER A 131 4.37 -13.21 -11.78
CA SER A 131 3.84 -14.57 -11.93
C SER A 131 2.32 -14.63 -12.00
N LYS A 132 1.79 -15.72 -12.58
CA LYS A 132 0.34 -16.00 -12.62
C LYS A 132 -0.25 -16.11 -11.21
N ASN A 133 0.50 -16.70 -10.26
CA ASN A 133 0.05 -16.83 -8.86
C ASN A 133 -0.04 -15.47 -8.16
N GLU A 134 0.98 -14.63 -8.33
CA GLU A 134 0.96 -13.26 -7.79
C GLU A 134 -0.20 -12.44 -8.38
N LEU A 135 -0.45 -12.55 -9.69
CA LEU A 135 -1.60 -11.92 -10.33
C LEU A 135 -2.92 -12.44 -9.76
N LYS A 136 -3.03 -13.75 -9.53
CA LYS A 136 -4.24 -14.36 -8.94
C LYS A 136 -4.49 -13.82 -7.53
N GLU A 137 -3.48 -13.79 -6.67
CA GLU A 137 -3.59 -13.25 -5.30
C GLU A 137 -3.95 -11.76 -5.31
N CYS A 138 -3.30 -10.98 -6.18
CA CYS A 138 -3.61 -9.57 -6.41
C CYS A 138 -5.09 -9.37 -6.79
N LEU A 139 -5.58 -10.10 -7.79
CA LEU A 139 -6.97 -10.00 -8.25
C LEU A 139 -7.97 -10.44 -7.19
N GLN A 140 -7.66 -11.48 -6.40
CA GLN A 140 -8.53 -11.89 -5.28
C GLN A 140 -8.62 -10.79 -4.20
N PHE A 141 -7.50 -10.15 -3.87
CA PHE A 141 -7.49 -9.03 -2.92
C PHE A 141 -8.35 -7.86 -3.43
N TRP A 142 -8.08 -7.38 -4.66
CA TRP A 142 -8.77 -6.22 -5.23
C TRP A 142 -10.23 -6.46 -5.58
N LYS A 143 -10.67 -7.70 -5.75
CA LYS A 143 -12.10 -8.03 -5.84
C LYS A 143 -12.87 -7.62 -4.58
N GLY A 144 -12.23 -7.70 -3.42
CA GLY A 144 -12.82 -7.39 -2.11
C GLY A 144 -12.37 -6.06 -1.49
N HIS A 145 -11.40 -5.35 -2.08
CA HIS A 145 -10.83 -4.13 -1.51
C HIS A 145 -10.76 -2.99 -2.54
N ALA A 146 -10.89 -1.75 -2.07
CA ALA A 146 -10.77 -0.55 -2.88
C ALA A 146 -10.12 0.57 -2.09
N LEU A 147 -9.48 1.50 -2.80
CA LEU A 147 -9.01 2.75 -2.20
C LEU A 147 -10.19 3.70 -2.00
N ILE A 148 -10.17 4.51 -0.95
CA ILE A 148 -11.13 5.61 -0.79
C ILE A 148 -11.02 6.56 -1.98
N TYR A 149 -12.16 6.87 -2.58
CA TYR A 149 -12.27 7.89 -3.62
C TYR A 149 -11.91 9.27 -3.05
N ASP A 150 -10.97 9.93 -3.70
CA ASP A 150 -10.58 11.32 -3.42
C ASP A 150 -10.38 12.04 -4.75
N GLU A 151 -11.29 12.98 -5.03
CA GLU A 151 -11.31 13.75 -6.28
C GLU A 151 -10.04 14.57 -6.51
N ASN A 152 -9.29 14.89 -5.45
CA ASN A 152 -8.09 15.72 -5.55
C ASN A 152 -6.87 14.96 -6.08
N ILE A 153 -6.94 13.62 -6.13
CA ILE A 153 -5.80 12.75 -6.49
C ILE A 153 -6.13 11.81 -7.64
N ILE A 154 -7.24 12.03 -8.33
CA ILE A 154 -7.65 11.27 -9.51
C ILE A 154 -7.75 12.16 -10.75
N ASP A 155 -7.61 11.54 -11.90
CA ASP A 155 -8.02 12.12 -13.18
C ASP A 155 -9.52 11.88 -13.37
N ILE A 156 -10.34 12.92 -13.24
CA ILE A 156 -11.80 12.86 -13.32
C ILE A 156 -12.27 12.37 -14.69
N ASP A 157 -11.55 12.71 -15.76
CA ASP A 157 -11.91 12.31 -17.13
C ASP A 157 -11.63 10.82 -17.39
N SER A 158 -10.87 10.17 -16.50
CA SER A 158 -10.59 8.74 -16.58
C SER A 158 -11.62 7.86 -15.86
N ILE A 159 -12.62 8.44 -15.19
CA ILE A 159 -13.56 7.66 -14.37
C ILE A 159 -14.36 6.68 -15.22
N LYS A 160 -14.42 5.42 -14.76
CA LYS A 160 -15.19 4.32 -15.32
C LYS A 160 -16.02 3.65 -14.24
N ASP A 161 -17.24 3.26 -14.59
CA ASP A 161 -18.16 2.46 -13.77
C ASP A 161 -18.02 0.94 -14.03
N TYR A 162 -17.16 0.55 -14.97
CA TYR A 162 -16.83 -0.85 -15.28
C TYR A 162 -15.36 -1.17 -15.02
N CYS A 163 -15.08 -2.43 -14.68
CA CYS A 163 -13.72 -2.93 -14.43
C CYS A 163 -12.88 -2.92 -15.72
N PRO A 164 -11.83 -2.09 -15.83
CA PRO A 164 -11.08 -1.91 -17.08
C PRO A 164 -10.11 -3.07 -17.36
N TYR A 165 -9.76 -3.87 -16.36
CA TYR A 165 -8.84 -5.00 -16.45
C TYR A 165 -9.55 -6.37 -16.29
N LYS A 166 -10.83 -6.46 -16.71
CA LYS A 166 -11.60 -7.72 -16.68
C LYS A 166 -10.88 -8.88 -17.38
N ASN A 167 -10.13 -8.61 -18.44
CA ASN A 167 -9.37 -9.61 -19.17
C ASN A 167 -8.29 -10.29 -18.31
N LEU A 168 -7.76 -9.61 -17.28
CA LEU A 168 -6.79 -10.22 -16.36
C LEU A 168 -7.41 -11.34 -15.52
N TYR A 169 -8.70 -11.22 -15.15
CA TYR A 169 -9.43 -12.29 -14.46
C TYR A 169 -9.59 -13.53 -15.34
N ILE A 170 -9.79 -13.34 -16.65
CA ILE A 170 -9.87 -14.44 -17.62
C ILE A 170 -8.51 -15.13 -17.77
N ALA A 171 -7.42 -14.36 -17.80
CA ALA A 171 -6.07 -14.90 -17.94
C ALA A 171 -5.62 -15.77 -16.75
N VAL A 172 -6.23 -15.57 -15.57
CA VAL A 172 -5.91 -16.35 -14.35
C VAL A 172 -6.94 -17.42 -13.99
N ALA A 173 -8.07 -17.49 -14.70
CA ALA A 173 -8.99 -18.61 -14.62
C ALA A 173 -8.30 -19.93 -15.05
#